data_AF-A0A928M649-F1
#
_entry.id   AF-A0A928M649-F1
#
_cell.length_a   1.000
_cell.length_b   1.000
_cell.length_c   1.000
_cell.angle_alpha   90.00
_cell.angle_beta   90.00
_cell.angle_gamma   90.00
#
_symmetry.space_group_name_H-M   'P 1'
#
loop_
_entity.id
_entity.type
_entity.pdbx_description
1 polymer ?
#
loop_
_entity_poly.entity_id
_entity_poly.type
_entity_poly.pdbx_seq_one_letter_code
_entity_poly.pdbx_strand_id
1 'polypeptide(L)' 'MKEYKLVYLNKGLKMSREKDLEQAQAVINAVVAEGWELQQVVSPDDHVGALVGVFFKEK' A
#
# COMPACT_ATOMS: atom_id res chain seq x y z
N MET A 1 7.15 21.36 0.53
CA MET A 1 6.45 20.87 1.75
C MET A 1 5.94 19.45 1.47
N LYS A 2 6.04 18.49 2.39
CA LYS A 2 5.63 17.09 2.12
C LYS A 2 4.13 16.88 2.35
N GLU A 3 3.43 16.36 1.35
CA GLU A 3 2.04 15.94 1.44
C GLU A 3 1.99 14.41 1.66
N TYR A 4 1.08 13.92 2.49
CA TYR A 4 0.99 12.51 2.86
C TYR A 4 -0.39 11.92 2.56
N LYS A 5 -0.43 10.66 2.10
CA LYS A 5 -1.68 9.88 1.97
C LYS A 5 -1.50 8.44 2.41
N LEU A 6 -2.60 7.85 2.91
CA LEU A 6 -2.68 6.45 3.30
C LEU A 6 -3.54 5.70 2.27
N VAL A 7 -3.07 4.55 1.80
CA VAL A 7 -3.76 3.76 0.77
C VAL A 7 -3.82 2.30 1.19
N TYR A 8 -5.01 1.70 1.13
CA TYR A 8 -5.16 0.25 1.29
C TYR A 8 -4.57 -0.48 0.08
N LEU A 9 -3.59 -1.34 0.34
CA LEU A 9 -2.86 -2.07 -0.69
C LEU A 9 -3.53 -3.40 -1.03
N ASN A 10 -4.30 -3.97 -0.11
CA ASN A 10 -5.16 -5.14 -0.37
C ASN A 10 -6.59 -4.89 0.14
N LYS A 11 -7.56 -5.58 -0.46
CA LYS A 11 -8.97 -5.53 -0.04
C LYS A 11 -9.35 -6.84 0.66
N GLY A 12 -9.18 -6.87 1.99
CA GLY A 12 -9.83 -7.77 2.96
C GLY A 12 -9.69 -9.29 2.79
N LEU A 13 -9.32 -9.97 3.89
CA LEU A 13 -9.46 -11.41 4.17
C LEU A 13 -9.42 -12.34 2.94
N LYS A 14 -8.33 -12.32 2.16
CA LYS A 14 -8.06 -13.38 1.19
C LYS A 14 -7.03 -14.35 1.77
N MET A 15 -7.33 -15.64 1.64
CA MET A 15 -6.56 -16.73 2.25
C MET A 15 -5.17 -16.98 1.61
N SER A 16 -4.71 -16.14 0.68
CA SER A 16 -3.48 -16.38 -0.08
C SER A 16 -2.61 -15.13 -0.14
N ARG A 17 -1.49 -15.19 0.60
CA ARG A 17 -0.49 -14.12 0.74
C ARG A 17 0.09 -13.67 -0.60
N GLU A 18 0.24 -14.57 -1.56
CA GLU A 18 0.73 -14.24 -2.90
C GLU A 18 -0.20 -13.26 -3.62
N LYS A 19 -1.51 -13.51 -3.59
CA LYS A 19 -2.51 -12.64 -4.21
C LYS A 19 -2.60 -11.27 -3.54
N ASP A 20 -2.40 -11.22 -2.22
CA ASP A 20 -2.33 -9.96 -1.48
C ASP A 20 -1.10 -9.15 -1.87
N LEU A 21 0.05 -9.79 -2.07
CA LEU A 21 1.27 -9.14 -2.54
C LEU A 21 1.15 -8.64 -3.98
N GLU A 22 0.56 -9.43 -4.88
CA GLU A 22 0.29 -9.01 -6.27
C GLU A 22 -0.64 -7.79 -6.31
N GLN A 23 -1.71 -7.80 -5.49
CA GLN A 23 -2.62 -6.68 -5.38
C GLN A 23 -1.91 -5.44 -4.81
N ALA A 24 -1.11 -5.62 -3.76
CA ALA A 24 -0.35 -4.53 -3.15
C ALA A 24 0.62 -3.90 -4.14
N GLN A 25 1.35 -4.72 -4.91
CA GLN A 25 2.26 -4.23 -5.94
C GLN A 25 1.52 -3.45 -7.03
N ALA A 26 0.37 -3.93 -7.50
CA ALA A 26 -0.44 -3.22 -8.48
C ALA A 26 -0.91 -1.84 -7.98
N VAL A 27 -1.37 -1.77 -6.72
CA VAL A 27 -1.81 -0.51 -6.09
C VAL A 27 -0.63 0.44 -5.89
N ILE A 28 0.51 -0.05 -5.38
CA ILE A 28 1.73 0.77 -5.21
C ILE A 28 2.14 1.37 -6.55
N ASN A 29 2.25 0.55 -7.60
CA ASN A 29 2.67 1.02 -8.91
C ASN A 29 1.73 2.09 -9.48
N ALA A 30 0.41 1.94 -9.31
CA ALA A 30 -0.55 2.94 -9.72
C ALA A 30 -0.35 4.28 -8.98
N VAL A 31 -0.17 4.22 -7.67
CA VAL A 31 0.06 5.42 -6.84
C VAL A 31 1.39 6.08 -7.17
N VAL A 32 2.44 5.30 -7.44
CA VAL A 32 3.75 5.82 -7.86
C VAL A 32 3.67 6.47 -9.25
N ALA A 33 2.89 5.92 -10.18
CA ALA A 33 2.66 6.52 -11.49
C ALA A 33 1.93 7.89 -11.41
N GLU A 34 1.15 8.15 -10.36
CA GLU A 34 0.58 9.47 -10.05
C GLU A 34 1.63 10.48 -9.49
N GLY A 35 2.88 10.05 -9.34
CA GLY A 35 3.99 10.84 -8.82
C GLY A 35 4.04 10.91 -7.29
N TRP A 36 3.53 9.90 -6.60
CA TRP A 36 3.73 9.73 -5.16
C TRP A 36 4.88 8.76 -4.88
N GLU A 37 5.52 8.89 -3.75
CA GLU A 37 6.60 8.02 -3.30
C GLU A 37 6.14 7.16 -2.13
N LEU A 38 6.41 5.85 -2.18
CA LEU A 38 6.10 4.94 -1.09
C LEU A 38 7.12 5.13 0.04
N GLN A 39 6.66 5.51 1.23
CA GLN A 39 7.50 5.65 2.41
C GLN A 39 7.57 4.35 3.21
N GLN A 40 6.41 3.73 3.47
CA GLN A 40 6.30 2.58 4.37
C GLN A 40 5.07 1.76 4.03
N VAL A 41 5.17 0.44 4.20
CA VAL A 41 4.00 -0.45 4.27
C VAL A 41 3.77 -0.84 5.72
N VAL A 42 2.53 -0.72 6.17
CA VAL A 42 2.09 -1.05 7.53
C VAL A 42 1.12 -2.22 7.44
N SER A 43 1.38 -3.27 8.22
CA SER A 43 0.44 -4.36 8.45
C SER A 43 0.07 -4.38 9.93
N PRO A 44 -1.22 -4.31 10.30
CA PRO A 44 -1.66 -4.39 11.69
C PRO A 44 -1.54 -5.82 12.27
N ASP A 45 -1.40 -6.85 11.42
CA ASP A 45 -1.22 -8.25 11.82
C ASP A 45 -0.44 -9.02 10.73
N ASP A 46 0.48 -9.91 11.11
CA ASP A 46 1.34 -10.66 10.18
C ASP A 46 0.63 -11.84 9.50
N HIS A 47 -0.54 -12.25 10.01
CA HIS A 47 -1.28 -13.43 9.57
C HIS A 47 -2.57 -13.07 8.83
N VAL A 48 -3.27 -12.02 9.25
CA VAL A 48 -4.58 -11.63 8.72
C VAL A 48 -4.74 -10.12 8.85
N GLY A 49 -4.53 -9.36 7.78
CA GLY A 49 -4.60 -7.90 7.88
C GLY A 49 -4.71 -7.16 6.56
N ALA A 50 -5.26 -5.95 6.65
CA ALA A 50 -5.17 -4.97 5.59
C ALA A 50 -3.76 -4.36 5.57
N LEU A 51 -3.06 -4.51 4.45
CA LEU A 51 -1.82 -3.79 4.14
C LEU A 51 -2.16 -2.35 3.81
N VAL A 52 -1.49 -1.41 4.46
CA VAL A 52 -1.65 0.03 4.23
C VAL A 52 -0.31 0.62 3.80
N GLY A 53 -0.28 1.29 2.66
CA GLY A 53 0.87 2.03 2.18
C GLY A 53 0.78 3.48 2.63
N VAL A 54 1.85 3.98 3.25
CA VAL A 54 2.08 5.40 3.53
C VAL A 54 2.84 5.98 2.34
N PHE A 55 2.25 6.96 1.67
CA PHE A 55 2.86 7.64 0.53
C PHE A 55 3.08 9.11 0.84
N PHE A 56 4.10 9.70 0.23
CA PHE A 56 4.35 11.12 0.28
C PHE A 56 4.61 11.72 -1.11
N LYS A 57 4.48 13.04 -1.23
CA LYS A 57 4.87 13.78 -2.42
C LYS A 57 5.45 15.13 -2.00
N GLU A 58 6.54 15.55 -2.62
CA GLU A 58 7.09 16.88 -2.41
C GLU A 58 6.35 17.91 -3.27
N LYS A 59 5.83 18.96 -2.62
CA LYS A 59 5.40 20.21 -3.25
C LYS A 59 6.56 21.20 -3.31
#